data_AF-A0A177EWN7-F1
#
_entry.id   AF-A0A177EWN7-F1
#
_cell.length_a   1.000
_cell.length_b   1.000
_cell.length_c   1.000
_cell.angle_alpha   90.00
_cell.angle_beta   90.00
_cell.angle_gamma   90.00
#
_symmetry.space_group_name_H-M   'P 1'
#
loop_
_entity.id
_entity.type
_entity.pdbx_description
1 polymer ?
#
loop_
_entity_poly.entity_id
_entity_poly.type
_entity_poly.pdbx_seq_one_letter_code
_entity_poly.pdbx_strand_id
1 'polypeptide(L)'
;MSDRLFLPAREATGKLEHAPSASDRASTEPQARLPGGEEDFATFPFASFAGELESVTLENITIHPNTIVELFERYYIHHHPRFPILSAPSVTLRSSKKWPPLFWSIILVAAKCRQHVSLYSQLSQPLKRLVLSPEYLANRSVEMIQALLLLCTWAGGDDRSWTDLSWTYSGIATHAALQIGLHRPEYSNDFIYGSKFDEDAIVPRRKAWVACFIVNEMASRRIGVPCTTPIDHTILEALSSPSPAIPLRLKQQLQIAYLSYRTNTTLGNSDLSPAGVLQSSISAIHMFEKEFSLMESTHGVLWSPHEEVLFLGSKLNLYIYAITSSNSTTENGRHSNVDEFIGPALATGLKLINIANNAEDEIISWSVHTKESLIAATFFLLMLRDSEHPLVDLAATRKAIGQAWNTLHACTVTEHDYLTRTCTTISYLSQHPLKREGNGFALRTKSRMASSIMWDTIRRLKEQFGLEKPAQSLSERLAAASDRAQPSGEFGAPPYPDNLSFEYSGGDLIDWDSLFNELGDFYIPPPDLGI
;
A
#
# COMPACT_ATOMS: atom_id res chain seq x y z
N MET A 1 21.40 41.73 57.20
CA MET A 1 21.17 42.97 57.98
C MET A 1 19.74 43.40 57.71
N SER A 2 18.94 43.47 58.77
CA SER A 2 17.78 44.37 58.94
C SER A 2 16.40 44.01 58.33
N ASP A 3 15.61 43.33 59.17
CA ASP A 3 14.28 43.69 59.71
C ASP A 3 13.24 44.56 58.96
N ARG A 4 12.04 43.96 58.89
CA ARG A 4 10.66 44.44 59.24
C ARG A 4 10.16 45.82 58.77
N LEU A 5 8.95 45.82 58.17
CA LEU A 5 7.82 46.63 58.66
C LEU A 5 6.45 46.10 58.19
N PHE A 6 5.45 46.32 59.04
CA PHE A 6 4.14 45.67 59.16
C PHE A 6 3.00 46.67 58.86
N LEU A 7 1.98 46.25 58.09
CA LEU A 7 0.51 46.55 58.16
C LEU A 7 -0.03 48.01 58.03
N PRO A 8 -1.36 48.30 57.84
CA PRO A 8 -2.55 47.42 58.00
C PRO A 8 -3.71 47.52 56.96
N ALA A 9 -4.72 46.71 57.25
CA ALA A 9 -5.98 46.38 56.59
C ALA A 9 -7.05 47.49 56.47
N ARG A 10 -8.05 47.23 55.62
CA ARG A 10 -9.41 47.78 55.69
C ARG A 10 -10.44 46.64 55.62
N GLU A 11 -11.20 46.49 56.70
CA GLU A 11 -12.42 45.68 56.78
C GLU A 11 -13.65 46.50 56.32
N ALA A 12 -14.64 45.83 55.73
CA ALA A 12 -16.06 46.08 56.00
C ALA A 12 -16.95 44.97 55.42
N THR A 13 -17.28 44.00 56.28
CA THR A 13 -18.62 43.42 56.56
C THR A 13 -19.66 43.28 55.43
N GLY A 14 -20.05 42.03 55.14
CA GLY A 14 -21.30 41.65 54.48
C GLY A 14 -21.78 40.28 54.97
N LYS A 15 -23.03 40.21 55.44
CA LYS A 15 -23.65 39.15 56.25
C LYS A 15 -23.88 37.83 55.50
N LEU A 16 -23.87 36.72 56.24
CA LEU A 16 -24.40 35.42 55.85
C LEU A 16 -25.92 35.49 55.61
N GLU A 17 -26.36 34.99 54.45
CA GLU A 17 -27.73 34.50 54.25
C GLU A 17 -27.70 33.12 53.55
N HIS A 18 -28.67 32.30 53.93
CA HIS A 18 -28.82 30.88 53.66
C HIS A 18 -28.89 30.51 52.16
N ALA A 19 -28.30 29.35 51.86
CA ALA A 19 -28.46 28.62 50.60
C ALA A 19 -29.92 28.22 50.32
N PRO A 20 -30.38 28.23 49.05
CA PRO A 20 -31.50 27.42 48.62
C PRO A 20 -31.02 26.04 48.15
N SER A 21 -31.87 25.05 48.42
CA SER A 21 -31.68 23.61 48.19
C SER A 21 -31.54 23.24 46.72
N ALA A 22 -30.84 22.13 46.50
CA ALA A 22 -30.73 21.40 45.24
C ALA A 22 -32.08 20.80 44.82
N SER A 23 -32.75 21.43 43.86
CA SER A 23 -33.56 20.79 42.82
C SER A 23 -33.90 21.87 41.80
N ASP A 24 -33.86 21.54 40.51
CA ASP A 24 -34.23 22.41 39.36
C ASP A 24 -33.12 23.31 38.79
N ARG A 25 -32.04 22.67 38.32
CA ARG A 25 -31.31 23.12 37.11
C ARG A 25 -30.89 21.90 36.27
N ALA A 26 -31.88 21.26 35.65
CA ALA A 26 -31.65 20.38 34.52
C ALA A 26 -31.81 21.21 33.24
N SER A 27 -30.69 21.68 32.67
CA SER A 27 -30.65 22.20 31.31
C SER A 27 -29.21 22.26 30.81
N THR A 28 -28.86 21.22 30.03
CA THR A 28 -27.90 21.22 28.90
C THR A 28 -26.57 21.94 29.10
N GLU A 29 -25.61 21.26 29.72
CA GLU A 29 -24.19 21.42 29.38
C GLU A 29 -23.82 20.32 28.37
N PRO A 30 -23.11 20.64 27.26
CA PRO A 30 -22.57 19.62 26.38
C PRO A 30 -21.45 18.90 27.14
N GLN A 31 -21.68 17.63 27.49
CA GLN A 31 -20.62 16.76 28.00
C GLN A 31 -19.45 16.80 27.03
N ALA A 32 -18.31 17.31 27.50
CA ALA A 32 -17.04 17.17 26.81
C ALA A 32 -16.80 15.67 26.60
N ARG A 33 -16.83 15.23 25.33
CA ARG A 33 -16.50 13.86 24.96
C ARG A 33 -15.09 13.57 25.44
N LEU A 34 -14.94 12.47 26.18
CA LEU A 34 -13.63 11.88 26.42
C LEU A 34 -12.98 11.59 25.05
N PRO A 35 -11.75 12.07 24.78
CA PRO A 35 -11.06 11.71 23.55
C PRO A 35 -10.60 10.26 23.67
N GLY A 36 -11.22 9.34 22.92
CA GLY A 36 -10.71 7.97 22.79
C GLY A 36 -11.71 6.82 22.87
N GLY A 37 -13.02 7.06 22.92
CA GLY A 37 -13.97 6.00 22.61
C GLY A 37 -13.93 5.71 21.10
N GLU A 38 -13.54 4.50 20.69
CA GLU A 38 -13.77 4.06 19.31
C GLU A 38 -15.29 4.14 19.05
N GLU A 39 -15.71 5.08 18.20
CA GLU A 39 -17.11 5.18 17.79
C GLU A 39 -17.46 3.88 17.05
N ASP A 40 -18.45 3.14 17.54
CA ASP A 40 -18.97 1.98 16.83
C ASP A 40 -19.76 2.45 15.61
N PHE A 41 -19.07 2.45 14.45
CA PHE A 41 -19.65 2.89 13.19
C PHE A 41 -20.83 2.03 12.74
N ALA A 42 -20.98 0.79 13.22
CA ALA A 42 -22.14 -0.04 12.88
C ALA A 42 -23.46 0.53 13.45
N THR A 43 -23.39 1.35 14.49
CA THR A 43 -24.55 2.00 15.13
C THR A 43 -24.67 3.48 14.79
N PHE A 44 -23.75 4.01 13.99
CA PHE A 44 -23.72 5.43 13.64
C PHE A 44 -24.89 5.79 12.70
N PRO A 45 -25.64 6.89 12.94
CA PRO A 45 -26.85 7.20 12.19
C PRO A 45 -26.55 7.86 10.82
N PHE A 46 -25.88 7.16 9.91
CA PHE A 46 -25.50 7.71 8.59
C PHE A 46 -26.71 8.27 7.80
N ALA A 47 -27.86 7.61 7.91
CA ALA A 47 -29.11 8.01 7.27
C ALA A 47 -29.56 9.45 7.62
N SER A 48 -29.17 9.98 8.79
CA SER A 48 -29.54 11.36 9.16
C SER A 48 -28.91 12.41 8.25
N PHE A 49 -27.82 12.10 7.57
CA PHE A 49 -27.16 13.04 6.67
C PHE A 49 -27.83 13.19 5.30
N ALA A 50 -28.73 12.27 4.93
CA ALA A 50 -29.36 12.28 3.60
C ALA A 50 -30.09 13.60 3.31
N GLY A 51 -30.74 14.19 4.32
CA GLY A 51 -31.46 15.46 4.20
C GLY A 51 -30.56 16.70 4.04
N GLU A 52 -29.27 16.58 4.34
CA GLU A 52 -28.28 17.67 4.23
C GLU A 52 -27.42 17.56 2.95
N LEU A 53 -27.71 16.58 2.11
CA LEU A 53 -26.94 16.25 0.91
C LEU A 53 -27.70 16.60 -0.36
N GLU A 54 -26.97 17.11 -1.33
CA GLU A 54 -27.45 17.33 -2.68
C GLU A 54 -26.82 16.30 -3.62
N SER A 55 -27.40 16.13 -4.82
CA SER A 55 -26.76 15.29 -5.84
C SER A 55 -25.47 15.95 -6.29
N VAL A 56 -24.40 15.16 -6.41
CA VAL A 56 -23.08 15.65 -6.82
C VAL A 56 -22.67 14.98 -8.12
N THR A 57 -21.96 15.73 -8.96
CA THR A 57 -21.55 15.30 -10.29
C THR A 57 -20.05 15.45 -10.47
N LEU A 58 -19.40 14.42 -11.00
CA LEU A 58 -18.04 14.49 -11.54
C LEU A 58 -18.09 14.11 -13.01
N GLU A 59 -17.76 15.07 -13.87
CA GLU A 59 -17.91 14.94 -15.32
C GLU A 59 -19.35 14.54 -15.72
N ASN A 60 -19.56 13.32 -16.22
CA ASN A 60 -20.87 12.78 -16.61
C ASN A 60 -21.48 11.83 -15.58
N ILE A 61 -20.89 11.71 -14.39
CA ILE A 61 -21.31 10.76 -13.35
C ILE A 61 -22.00 11.54 -12.23
N THR A 62 -23.29 11.29 -12.04
CA THR A 62 -24.09 11.89 -10.96
C THR A 62 -24.45 10.83 -9.93
N ILE A 63 -24.20 11.12 -8.65
CA ILE A 63 -24.63 10.29 -7.52
C ILE A 63 -25.61 11.06 -6.64
N HIS A 64 -26.62 10.35 -6.14
CA HIS A 64 -27.70 10.91 -5.34
C HIS A 64 -27.43 10.78 -3.83
N PRO A 65 -28.06 11.61 -2.99
CA PRO A 65 -27.85 11.61 -1.53
C PRO A 65 -27.85 10.24 -0.86
N ASN A 66 -28.82 9.37 -1.20
CA ASN A 66 -28.90 8.03 -0.60
C ASN A 66 -27.67 7.16 -0.93
N THR A 67 -27.19 7.21 -2.17
CA THR A 67 -25.97 6.49 -2.60
C THR A 67 -24.73 7.07 -1.94
N ILE A 68 -24.67 8.40 -1.74
CA ILE A 68 -23.57 9.03 -1.00
C ILE A 68 -23.52 8.50 0.44
N VAL A 69 -24.66 8.49 1.14
CA VAL A 69 -24.77 8.00 2.51
C VAL A 69 -24.37 6.54 2.60
N GLU A 70 -24.91 5.69 1.72
CA GLU A 70 -24.59 4.26 1.66
C GLU A 70 -23.09 4.01 1.46
N LEU A 71 -22.44 4.73 0.54
CA LEU A 71 -21.02 4.55 0.26
C LEU A 71 -20.13 5.09 1.39
N PHE A 72 -20.52 6.19 2.04
CA PHE A 72 -19.83 6.68 3.24
C PHE A 72 -19.93 5.67 4.38
N GLU A 73 -21.13 5.15 4.66
CA GLU A 73 -21.36 4.10 5.65
C GLU A 73 -20.46 2.88 5.37
N ARG A 74 -20.49 2.39 4.13
CA ARG A 74 -19.66 1.27 3.68
C ARG A 74 -18.16 1.53 3.87
N TYR A 75 -17.68 2.74 3.61
CA TYR A 75 -16.29 3.12 3.88
C TYR A 75 -15.96 3.02 5.37
N TYR A 76 -16.80 3.58 6.25
CA TYR A 76 -16.53 3.59 7.70
C TYR A 76 -16.69 2.22 8.36
N ILE A 77 -17.52 1.33 7.82
CA ILE A 77 -17.67 -0.03 8.36
C ILE A 77 -16.52 -0.94 7.89
N HIS A 78 -16.13 -0.87 6.62
CA HIS A 78 -15.21 -1.87 6.04
C HIS A 78 -13.78 -1.37 5.79
N HIS A 79 -13.54 -0.06 5.68
CA HIS A 79 -12.24 0.47 5.25
C HIS A 79 -11.56 1.28 6.34
N HIS A 80 -12.28 2.24 6.93
CA HIS A 80 -11.74 3.11 8.00
C HIS A 80 -11.14 2.36 9.19
N PRO A 81 -11.74 1.27 9.71
CA PRO A 81 -11.17 0.55 10.86
C PRO A 81 -9.80 -0.07 10.56
N ARG A 82 -9.49 -0.35 9.29
CA ARG A 82 -8.20 -0.92 8.85
C ARG A 82 -7.13 0.15 8.63
N PHE A 83 -7.50 1.36 8.23
CA PHE A 83 -6.56 2.46 8.01
C PHE A 83 -7.18 3.81 8.45
N PRO A 84 -7.25 4.06 9.78
CA PRO A 84 -8.05 5.14 10.36
C PRO A 84 -7.37 6.51 10.27
N ILE A 85 -7.28 7.04 9.04
CA ILE A 85 -6.63 8.32 8.75
C ILE A 85 -7.61 9.51 8.68
N LEU A 86 -8.90 9.24 8.56
CA LEU A 86 -9.95 10.27 8.51
C LEU A 86 -10.57 10.52 9.89
N SER A 87 -11.16 11.70 10.05
CA SER A 87 -11.93 12.09 11.23
C SER A 87 -13.30 11.38 11.27
N ALA A 88 -14.10 11.63 12.31
CA ALA A 88 -15.45 11.08 12.43
C ALA A 88 -16.32 11.38 11.19
N PRO A 89 -17.32 10.52 10.88
CA PRO A 89 -18.15 10.64 9.67
C PRO A 89 -18.72 12.03 9.41
N SER A 90 -19.28 12.68 10.44
CA SER A 90 -19.86 14.02 10.32
C SER A 90 -18.85 15.09 9.93
N VAL A 91 -17.63 15.00 10.45
CA VAL A 91 -16.54 15.94 10.17
C VAL A 91 -16.04 15.72 8.76
N THR A 92 -15.77 14.46 8.40
CA THR A 92 -15.30 14.08 7.07
C THR A 92 -16.29 14.43 5.98
N LEU A 93 -17.59 14.21 6.19
CA LEU A 93 -18.61 14.56 5.21
C LEU A 93 -18.63 16.07 4.95
N ARG A 94 -18.46 16.88 6.00
CA ARG A 94 -18.42 18.35 5.88
C ARG A 94 -17.12 18.85 5.23
N SER A 95 -15.97 18.30 5.60
CA SER A 95 -14.68 18.72 5.05
C SER A 95 -14.49 18.26 3.60
N SER A 96 -14.89 17.03 3.28
CA SER A 96 -14.79 16.46 1.93
C SER A 96 -15.66 17.18 0.91
N LYS A 97 -16.82 17.75 1.30
CA LYS A 97 -17.60 18.65 0.42
C LYS A 97 -16.79 19.84 -0.11
N LYS A 98 -15.82 20.34 0.66
CA LYS A 98 -14.92 21.43 0.25
C LYS A 98 -13.70 20.93 -0.55
N TRP A 99 -13.46 19.63 -0.54
CA TRP A 99 -12.32 18.97 -1.17
C TRP A 99 -12.78 17.80 -2.04
N PRO A 100 -13.22 18.08 -3.28
CA PRO A 100 -13.72 17.06 -4.20
C PRO A 100 -12.81 15.84 -4.37
N PRO A 101 -11.47 15.95 -4.43
CA PRO A 101 -10.59 14.77 -4.51
C PRO A 101 -10.80 13.80 -3.34
N LEU A 102 -10.91 14.31 -2.10
CA LEU A 102 -11.14 13.46 -0.92
C LEU A 102 -12.52 12.83 -0.97
N PHE A 103 -13.56 13.61 -1.26
CA PHE A 103 -14.92 13.12 -1.37
C PHE A 103 -15.02 11.96 -2.37
N TRP A 104 -14.58 12.19 -3.60
CA TRP A 104 -14.67 11.18 -4.65
C TRP A 104 -13.73 9.99 -4.43
N SER A 105 -12.62 10.15 -3.70
CA SER A 105 -11.77 9.03 -3.28
C SER A 105 -12.47 8.11 -2.29
N ILE A 106 -13.20 8.66 -1.32
CA ILE A 106 -14.02 7.85 -0.38
C ILE A 106 -15.08 7.07 -1.16
N ILE A 107 -15.79 7.75 -2.08
CA ILE A 107 -16.80 7.14 -2.95
C ILE A 107 -16.19 6.01 -3.80
N LEU A 108 -15.06 6.24 -4.47
CA LEU A 108 -14.41 5.23 -5.31
C LEU A 108 -13.99 4.00 -4.49
N VAL A 109 -13.36 4.21 -3.33
CA VAL A 109 -12.91 3.11 -2.46
C VAL A 109 -14.09 2.27 -1.99
N ALA A 110 -15.18 2.90 -1.53
CA ALA A 110 -16.37 2.16 -1.11
C ALA A 110 -17.11 1.47 -2.27
N ALA A 111 -17.10 2.09 -3.46
CA ALA A 111 -17.75 1.56 -4.66
C ALA A 111 -17.06 0.30 -5.21
N LYS A 112 -15.83 -0.03 -4.77
CA LYS A 112 -15.08 -1.23 -5.16
C LYS A 112 -15.71 -2.51 -4.56
N CYS A 113 -16.89 -2.87 -5.04
CA CYS A 113 -17.64 -4.05 -4.66
C CYS A 113 -18.60 -4.47 -5.78
N ARG A 114 -19.10 -5.69 -5.73
CA ARG A 114 -20.01 -6.25 -6.77
C ARG A 114 -21.26 -5.40 -7.00
N GLN A 115 -21.79 -4.77 -5.95
CA GLN A 115 -23.02 -3.95 -6.03
C GLN A 115 -22.82 -2.64 -6.79
N HIS A 116 -21.63 -2.04 -6.68
CA HIS A 116 -21.31 -0.71 -7.23
C HIS A 116 -20.21 -0.75 -8.29
N VAL A 117 -19.95 -1.91 -8.88
CA VAL A 117 -18.88 -2.10 -9.88
C VAL A 117 -19.01 -1.17 -11.08
N SER A 118 -20.24 -0.90 -11.54
CA SER A 118 -20.47 0.02 -12.65
C SER A 118 -20.07 1.46 -12.31
N LEU A 119 -20.35 1.91 -11.08
CA LEU A 119 -19.93 3.22 -10.59
C LEU A 119 -18.41 3.26 -10.44
N TYR A 120 -17.81 2.21 -9.88
CA TYR A 120 -16.37 2.07 -9.75
C TYR A 120 -15.64 2.25 -11.09
N SER A 121 -16.05 1.47 -12.10
CA SER A 121 -15.44 1.49 -13.44
C SER A 121 -15.60 2.83 -14.14
N GLN A 122 -16.74 3.51 -13.95
CA GLN A 122 -16.96 4.83 -14.54
C GLN A 122 -16.13 5.92 -13.84
N LEU A 123 -15.98 5.83 -12.52
CA LEU A 123 -15.39 6.88 -11.69
C LEU A 123 -13.85 6.89 -11.69
N SER A 124 -13.20 5.75 -11.93
CA SER A 124 -11.74 5.58 -11.81
C SER A 124 -10.95 6.62 -12.63
N GLN A 125 -11.26 6.76 -13.92
CA GLN A 125 -10.55 7.68 -14.82
C GLN A 125 -10.88 9.17 -14.58
N PRO A 126 -12.15 9.58 -14.40
CA PRO A 126 -12.50 10.94 -13.96
C PRO A 126 -11.81 11.34 -12.66
N LEU A 127 -11.77 10.45 -11.67
CA LEU A 127 -11.12 10.75 -10.40
C LEU A 127 -9.60 10.89 -10.56
N LYS A 128 -8.98 10.03 -11.36
CA LYS A 128 -7.55 10.15 -11.70
C LYS A 128 -7.22 11.51 -12.32
N ARG A 129 -8.05 12.01 -13.24
CA ARG A 129 -7.90 13.37 -13.82
C ARG A 129 -8.10 14.46 -12.77
N LEU A 130 -9.10 14.32 -11.90
CA LEU A 130 -9.39 15.29 -10.84
C LEU A 130 -8.21 15.42 -9.87
N VAL A 131 -7.70 14.30 -9.35
CA VAL A 131 -6.62 14.25 -8.35
C VAL A 131 -5.29 14.75 -8.95
N LEU A 132 -5.06 14.52 -10.23
CA LEU A 132 -3.86 14.99 -10.94
C LEU A 132 -4.01 16.38 -11.57
N SER A 133 -5.13 17.08 -11.32
CA SER A 133 -5.32 18.40 -11.89
C SER A 133 -4.33 19.41 -11.27
N PRO A 134 -3.82 20.38 -12.05
CA PRO A 134 -2.93 21.41 -11.53
C PRO A 134 -3.54 22.21 -10.36
N GLU A 135 -4.86 22.40 -10.36
CA GLU A 135 -5.60 23.10 -9.31
C GLU A 135 -5.41 22.42 -7.95
N TYR A 136 -5.62 21.10 -7.87
CA TYR A 136 -5.52 20.36 -6.60
C TYR A 136 -4.08 20.02 -6.23
N LEU A 137 -3.21 19.77 -7.21
CA LEU A 137 -1.78 19.54 -6.94
C LEU A 137 -1.06 20.80 -6.42
N ALA A 138 -1.50 21.99 -6.85
CA ALA A 138 -0.99 23.24 -6.32
C ALA A 138 -1.55 23.55 -4.91
N ASN A 139 -2.79 23.15 -4.64
CA ASN A 139 -3.48 23.42 -3.39
C ASN A 139 -3.27 22.29 -2.36
N ARG A 140 -2.10 22.33 -1.70
CA ARG A 140 -1.63 21.31 -0.75
C ARG A 140 -2.44 21.39 0.55
N SER A 141 -3.18 20.33 0.85
CA SER A 141 -3.98 20.20 2.08
C SER A 141 -3.88 18.81 2.68
N VAL A 142 -4.28 18.67 3.94
CA VAL A 142 -4.37 17.36 4.61
C VAL A 142 -5.39 16.48 3.89
N GLU A 143 -6.48 17.06 3.41
CA GLU A 143 -7.54 16.37 2.67
C GLU A 143 -7.04 15.81 1.34
N MET A 144 -6.23 16.58 0.59
CA MET A 144 -5.62 16.11 -0.64
C MET A 144 -4.63 14.97 -0.38
N ILE A 145 -3.84 15.08 0.69
CA ILE A 145 -2.92 14.01 1.11
C ILE A 145 -3.70 12.75 1.50
N GLN A 146 -4.76 12.88 2.29
CA GLN A 146 -5.65 11.78 2.65
C GLN A 146 -6.25 11.13 1.41
N ALA A 147 -6.75 11.92 0.45
CA ALA A 147 -7.29 11.40 -0.81
C ALA A 147 -6.29 10.50 -1.55
N LEU A 148 -5.07 11.00 -1.76
CA LEU A 148 -3.98 10.24 -2.39
C LEU A 148 -3.67 8.94 -1.62
N LEU A 149 -3.58 9.00 -0.30
CA LEU A 149 -3.30 7.83 0.54
C LEU A 149 -4.40 6.77 0.46
N LEU A 150 -5.68 7.17 0.44
CA LEU A 150 -6.81 6.24 0.24
C LEU A 150 -6.70 5.53 -1.11
N LEU A 151 -6.40 6.28 -2.17
CA LEU A 151 -6.26 5.73 -3.53
C LEU A 151 -5.10 4.73 -3.61
N CYS A 152 -3.94 5.05 -3.03
CA CYS A 152 -2.82 4.10 -2.94
C CYS A 152 -3.20 2.80 -2.23
N THR A 153 -3.99 2.92 -1.16
CA THR A 153 -4.29 1.80 -0.26
C THR A 153 -5.32 0.83 -0.84
N TRP A 154 -6.32 1.31 -1.61
CA TRP A 154 -7.44 0.48 -2.09
C TRP A 154 -7.72 0.53 -3.59
N ALA A 155 -7.44 1.66 -4.26
CA ALA A 155 -7.65 1.82 -5.71
C ALA A 155 -6.39 1.48 -6.53
N GLY A 156 -5.31 1.07 -5.86
CA GLY A 156 -4.07 0.66 -6.49
C GLY A 156 -4.18 -0.65 -7.26
N GLY A 157 -3.61 -0.69 -8.47
CA GLY A 157 -3.52 -1.92 -9.27
C GLY A 157 -4.74 -2.28 -10.10
N ASP A 158 -5.75 -1.43 -10.28
CA ASP A 158 -6.92 -1.80 -11.11
C ASP A 158 -6.80 -1.37 -12.58
N ASP A 159 -5.92 -0.43 -12.90
CA ASP A 159 -5.53 -0.16 -14.28
C ASP A 159 -4.44 -1.17 -14.71
N ARG A 160 -4.29 -1.38 -16.02
CA ARG A 160 -3.18 -2.16 -16.62
C ARG A 160 -1.88 -1.86 -15.85
N SER A 161 -1.09 -2.88 -15.52
CA SER A 161 0.01 -2.81 -14.54
C SER A 161 0.98 -1.63 -14.66
N TRP A 162 1.10 -1.00 -15.83
CA TRP A 162 1.94 0.18 -16.08
C TRP A 162 1.27 1.54 -15.79
N THR A 163 -0.05 1.56 -15.63
CA THR A 163 -0.86 2.75 -15.28
C THR A 163 -1.23 2.81 -13.80
N ASP A 164 -0.79 1.84 -12.99
CA ASP A 164 -0.91 1.89 -11.54
C ASP A 164 -0.08 3.05 -10.99
N LEU A 165 -0.78 4.08 -10.52
CA LEU A 165 -0.17 5.29 -9.97
C LEU A 165 0.00 5.22 -8.45
N SER A 166 -0.22 4.09 -7.78
CA SER A 166 -0.13 4.00 -6.31
C SER A 166 1.20 4.49 -5.76
N TRP A 167 2.31 4.06 -6.36
CA TRP A 167 3.63 4.51 -5.94
C TRP A 167 3.82 6.01 -6.20
N THR A 168 3.40 6.49 -7.37
CA THR A 168 3.42 7.92 -7.74
C THR A 168 2.59 8.78 -6.78
N TYR A 169 1.36 8.38 -6.48
CA TYR A 169 0.47 9.03 -5.54
C TYR A 169 1.09 9.08 -4.14
N SER A 170 1.75 8.00 -3.68
CA SER A 170 2.47 8.01 -2.40
C SER A 170 3.61 9.04 -2.37
N GLY A 171 4.32 9.22 -3.49
CA GLY A 171 5.36 10.23 -3.64
C GLY A 171 4.80 11.65 -3.64
N ILE A 172 3.70 11.88 -4.38
CA ILE A 172 3.00 13.18 -4.39
C ILE A 172 2.50 13.51 -2.98
N ALA A 173 1.87 12.55 -2.29
CA ALA A 173 1.38 12.72 -0.92
C ALA A 173 2.53 13.06 0.04
N THR A 174 3.66 12.36 -0.06
CA THR A 174 4.85 12.63 0.76
C THR A 174 5.41 14.02 0.52
N HIS A 175 5.59 14.44 -0.73
CA HIS A 175 6.09 15.78 -1.05
C HIS A 175 5.13 16.88 -0.60
N ALA A 176 3.82 16.72 -0.83
CA ALA A 176 2.81 17.66 -0.37
C ALA A 176 2.81 17.77 1.16
N ALA A 177 2.92 16.63 1.87
CA ALA A 177 3.01 16.58 3.32
C ALA A 177 4.25 17.30 3.88
N LEU A 178 5.41 17.15 3.23
CA LEU A 178 6.64 17.86 3.59
C LEU A 178 6.48 19.37 3.42
N GLN A 179 5.88 19.82 2.31
CA GLN A 179 5.69 21.24 2.01
C GLN A 179 4.77 21.97 2.98
N ILE A 180 3.79 21.27 3.57
CA ILE A 180 2.90 21.85 4.60
C ILE A 180 3.32 21.49 6.04
N GLY A 181 4.52 20.92 6.21
CA GLY A 181 5.12 20.68 7.53
C GLY A 181 4.53 19.52 8.32
N LEU A 182 3.89 18.51 7.71
CA LEU A 182 3.28 17.41 8.48
C LEU A 182 4.31 16.57 9.25
N HIS A 183 5.55 16.53 8.76
CA HIS A 183 6.69 15.89 9.41
C HIS A 183 7.15 16.60 10.70
N ARG A 184 6.72 17.84 10.92
CA ARG A 184 6.99 18.68 12.10
C ARG A 184 5.68 19.31 12.60
N PRO A 185 4.73 18.50 13.12
CA PRO A 185 3.38 18.96 13.41
C PRO A 185 3.33 20.12 14.43
N GLU A 186 4.28 20.17 15.36
CA GLU A 186 4.40 21.22 16.39
C GLU A 186 4.99 22.54 15.87
N TYR A 187 5.62 22.51 14.69
CA TYR A 187 6.28 23.66 14.07
C TYR A 187 5.55 24.09 12.80
N SER A 188 4.23 23.96 12.78
CA SER A 188 3.43 24.21 11.58
C SER A 188 3.56 25.63 11.03
N ASN A 189 3.81 26.61 11.90
CA ASN A 189 3.96 28.02 11.53
C ASN A 189 5.17 28.29 10.62
N ASP A 190 6.17 27.40 10.64
CA ASP A 190 7.36 27.50 9.78
C ASP A 190 7.03 27.14 8.32
N PHE A 191 5.93 26.43 8.10
CA PHE A 191 5.47 25.97 6.78
C PHE A 191 4.20 26.68 6.31
N ILE A 192 3.33 27.07 7.25
CA ILE A 192 2.09 27.79 6.99
C ILE A 192 2.08 29.03 7.89
N TYR A 193 2.47 30.17 7.33
CA TYR A 193 2.56 31.43 8.06
C TYR A 193 1.24 31.81 8.72
N GLY A 194 1.30 32.16 10.01
CA GLY A 194 0.13 32.55 10.80
C GLY A 194 -0.73 31.38 11.28
N SER A 195 -0.33 30.13 11.01
CA SER A 195 -1.02 28.97 11.55
C SER A 195 -0.71 28.78 13.04
N LYS A 196 -1.77 28.60 13.83
CA LYS A 196 -1.70 28.03 15.18
C LYS A 196 -2.73 26.91 15.22
N PHE A 197 -2.23 25.68 15.24
CA PHE A 197 -3.09 24.51 15.38
C PHE A 197 -3.20 24.15 16.85
N ASP A 198 -4.41 23.88 17.30
CA ASP A 198 -4.66 23.19 18.56
C ASP A 198 -4.37 21.69 18.42
N GLU A 199 -4.43 20.96 19.53
CA GLU A 199 -4.24 19.50 19.51
C GLU A 199 -5.22 18.78 18.57
N ASP A 200 -6.46 19.27 18.50
CA ASP A 200 -7.50 18.71 17.63
C ASP A 200 -7.14 18.82 16.13
N ALA A 201 -6.42 19.87 15.74
CA ALA A 201 -5.89 20.03 14.39
C ALA A 201 -4.51 19.36 14.18
N ILE A 202 -3.73 19.14 15.24
CA ILE A 202 -2.43 18.46 15.19
C ILE A 202 -2.59 16.95 14.97
N VAL A 203 -3.58 16.33 15.60
CA VAL A 203 -3.79 14.87 15.52
C VAL A 203 -4.01 14.38 14.08
N PRO A 204 -4.92 14.96 13.26
CA PRO A 204 -5.07 14.58 11.85
C PRO A 204 -3.78 14.76 11.04
N ARG A 205 -2.98 15.79 11.32
CA ARG A 205 -1.70 16.04 10.65
C ARG A 205 -0.68 14.94 10.98
N ARG A 206 -0.58 14.54 12.26
CA ARG A 206 0.25 13.42 12.69
C ARG A 206 -0.18 12.10 12.04
N LYS A 207 -1.48 11.80 12.04
CA LYS A 207 -2.03 10.59 11.38
C LYS A 207 -1.68 10.57 9.89
N ALA A 208 -1.86 11.68 9.19
CA ALA A 208 -1.55 11.79 7.76
C ALA A 208 -0.04 11.59 7.48
N TRP A 209 0.84 12.13 8.32
CA TRP A 209 2.29 11.91 8.15
C TRP A 209 2.71 10.45 8.38
N VAL A 210 2.22 9.83 9.45
CA VAL A 210 2.43 8.40 9.72
C VAL A 210 1.91 7.55 8.56
N ALA A 211 0.74 7.88 8.04
CA ALA A 211 0.14 7.21 6.89
C ALA A 211 0.96 7.38 5.61
N CYS A 212 1.57 8.55 5.35
CA CYS A 212 2.51 8.74 4.24
C CYS A 212 3.67 7.74 4.31
N PHE A 213 4.28 7.57 5.48
CA PHE A 213 5.38 6.63 5.66
C PHE A 213 4.94 5.18 5.41
N ILE A 214 3.82 4.76 6.02
CA ILE A 214 3.28 3.39 5.84
C ILE A 214 3.00 3.10 4.36
N VAL A 215 2.23 3.98 3.70
CA VAL A 215 1.81 3.75 2.31
C VAL A 215 3.00 3.81 1.34
N ASN A 216 3.95 4.73 1.55
CA ASN A 216 5.13 4.80 0.70
C ASN A 216 6.01 3.54 0.85
N GLU A 217 6.23 3.06 2.08
CA GLU A 217 6.98 1.81 2.30
C GLU A 217 6.29 0.64 1.60
N MET A 218 4.98 0.49 1.79
CA MET A 218 4.23 -0.63 1.21
C MET A 218 4.18 -0.56 -0.33
N ALA A 219 4.02 0.63 -0.89
CA ALA A 219 4.01 0.84 -2.35
C ALA A 219 5.41 0.59 -2.94
N SER A 220 6.46 1.11 -2.30
CA SER A 220 7.86 0.89 -2.71
C SER A 220 8.23 -0.60 -2.64
N ARG A 221 7.87 -1.26 -1.55
CA ARG A 221 8.07 -2.70 -1.35
C ARG A 221 7.39 -3.51 -2.46
N ARG A 222 6.14 -3.19 -2.82
CA ARG A 222 5.41 -3.88 -3.90
C ARG A 222 6.16 -3.83 -5.23
N ILE A 223 6.59 -2.66 -5.68
CA ILE A 223 7.28 -2.51 -6.97
C ILE A 223 8.78 -2.84 -6.92
N GLY A 224 9.32 -3.11 -5.73
CA GLY A 224 10.71 -3.50 -5.51
C GLY A 224 11.70 -2.34 -5.58
N VAL A 225 11.34 -1.17 -5.03
CA VAL A 225 12.22 0.02 -4.96
C VAL A 225 12.35 0.51 -3.52
N PRO A 226 13.34 1.37 -3.21
CA PRO A 226 13.45 1.97 -1.87
C PRO A 226 12.26 2.86 -1.50
N CYS A 227 11.92 2.87 -0.20
CA CYS A 227 11.00 3.85 0.38
C CYS A 227 11.65 5.23 0.37
N THR A 228 10.91 6.25 -0.06
CA THR A 228 11.39 7.62 -0.20
C THR A 228 10.95 8.55 0.94
N THR A 229 9.96 8.15 1.75
CA THR A 229 9.58 8.90 2.93
C THR A 229 10.68 8.85 4.00
N PRO A 230 11.15 9.99 4.53
CA PRO A 230 12.18 10.01 5.56
C PRO A 230 11.64 9.52 6.91
N ILE A 231 12.52 8.88 7.69
CA ILE A 231 12.28 8.64 9.12
C ILE A 231 12.68 9.92 9.87
N ASP A 232 11.76 10.47 10.62
CA ASP A 232 11.98 11.65 11.46
C ASP A 232 11.53 11.43 12.91
N HIS A 233 11.62 12.49 13.71
CA HIS A 233 11.19 12.48 15.09
C HIS A 233 9.73 12.07 15.26
N THR A 234 8.82 12.56 14.41
CA THR A 234 7.39 12.28 14.51
C THR A 234 7.09 10.79 14.30
N ILE A 235 7.79 10.16 13.36
CA ILE A 235 7.70 8.70 13.13
C ILE A 235 8.24 7.91 14.33
N LEU A 236 9.43 8.28 14.84
CA LEU A 236 10.06 7.60 15.97
C LEU A 236 9.26 7.77 17.28
N GLU A 237 8.67 8.94 17.47
CA GLU A 237 7.77 9.23 18.58
C GLU A 237 6.50 8.37 18.48
N ALA A 238 5.87 8.29 17.30
CA ALA A 238 4.68 7.46 17.10
C ALA A 238 4.94 5.97 17.34
N LEU A 239 6.15 5.47 17.05
CA LEU A 239 6.57 4.10 17.36
C LEU A 239 6.70 3.86 18.87
N SER A 240 7.23 4.84 19.60
CA SER A 240 7.62 4.70 21.01
C SER A 240 6.51 5.09 22.00
N SER A 241 5.67 6.06 21.63
CA SER A 241 4.73 6.70 22.53
C SER A 241 3.49 5.84 22.78
N PRO A 242 3.02 5.71 24.03
CA PRO A 242 1.72 5.11 24.34
C PRO A 242 0.54 6.06 24.06
N SER A 243 0.79 7.25 23.48
CA SER A 243 -0.24 8.26 23.25
C SER A 243 -1.43 7.73 22.43
N PRO A 244 -2.68 8.05 22.82
CA PRO A 244 -3.88 7.67 22.07
C PRO A 244 -4.06 8.46 20.76
N ALA A 245 -3.18 9.42 20.45
CA ALA A 245 -3.27 10.24 19.24
C ALA A 245 -3.20 9.43 17.93
N ILE A 246 -2.43 8.34 17.93
CA ILE A 246 -2.31 7.41 16.80
C ILE A 246 -3.18 6.18 17.10
N PRO A 247 -4.19 5.87 16.25
CA PRO A 247 -5.05 4.71 16.48
C PRO A 247 -4.25 3.41 16.47
N LEU A 248 -4.70 2.41 17.23
CA LEU A 248 -4.00 1.14 17.42
C LEU A 248 -3.61 0.48 16.10
N ARG A 249 -4.55 0.41 15.15
CA ARG A 249 -4.33 -0.22 13.84
C ARG A 249 -3.26 0.48 13.03
N LEU A 250 -3.26 1.82 13.03
CA LEU A 250 -2.24 2.61 12.35
C LEU A 250 -0.87 2.44 13.02
N LYS A 251 -0.83 2.31 14.36
CA LYS A 251 0.41 2.04 15.11
C LYS A 251 0.97 0.64 14.81
N GLN A 252 0.13 -0.39 14.77
CA GLN A 252 0.54 -1.75 14.43
C GLN A 252 1.14 -1.80 13.02
N GLN A 253 0.49 -1.16 12.05
CA GLN A 253 1.00 -1.07 10.68
C GLN A 253 2.28 -0.22 10.58
N LEU A 254 2.40 0.86 11.37
CA LEU A 254 3.64 1.63 11.47
C LEU A 254 4.82 0.78 11.95
N GLN A 255 4.61 -0.06 12.98
CA GLN A 255 5.64 -0.95 13.50
C GLN A 255 6.10 -1.96 12.44
N ILE A 256 5.15 -2.60 11.73
CA ILE A 256 5.44 -3.54 10.66
C ILE A 256 6.19 -2.84 9.51
N ALA A 257 5.67 -1.70 9.04
CA ALA A 257 6.27 -0.91 7.97
C ALA A 257 7.69 -0.45 8.34
N TYR A 258 7.93 -0.04 9.59
CA TYR A 258 9.25 0.37 10.04
C TYR A 258 10.28 -0.77 10.04
N LEU A 259 9.91 -1.96 10.51
CA LEU A 259 10.80 -3.12 10.46
C LEU A 259 11.04 -3.59 9.02
N SER A 260 9.99 -3.57 8.19
CA SER A 260 10.07 -3.85 6.75
C SER A 260 11.00 -2.87 6.03
N TYR A 261 10.86 -1.56 6.28
CA TYR A 261 11.73 -0.51 5.78
C TYR A 261 13.19 -0.78 6.12
N ARG A 262 13.49 -1.05 7.40
CA ARG A 262 14.87 -1.31 7.85
C ARG A 262 15.46 -2.52 7.14
N THR A 263 14.67 -3.59 7.02
CA THR A 263 15.08 -4.82 6.32
C THR A 263 15.37 -4.54 4.84
N ASN A 264 14.44 -3.92 4.12
CA ASN A 264 14.55 -3.66 2.68
C ASN A 264 15.68 -2.67 2.35
N THR A 265 15.87 -1.63 3.16
CA THR A 265 16.96 -0.66 2.99
C THR A 265 18.32 -1.32 3.24
N THR A 266 18.45 -2.12 4.30
CA THR A 266 19.72 -2.79 4.61
C THR A 266 20.08 -3.88 3.60
N LEU A 267 19.11 -4.70 3.20
CA LEU A 267 19.36 -5.88 2.35
C LEU A 267 19.24 -5.60 0.85
N GLY A 268 18.42 -4.62 0.45
CA GLY A 268 18.04 -4.38 -0.94
C GLY A 268 18.36 -3.00 -1.49
N ASN A 269 19.00 -2.11 -0.71
CA ASN A 269 19.45 -0.80 -1.16
C ASN A 269 20.91 -0.51 -0.77
N SER A 270 21.80 -1.45 -1.06
CA SER A 270 23.23 -1.36 -0.79
C SER A 270 23.96 -0.63 -1.93
N ASP A 271 24.63 0.47 -1.59
CA ASP A 271 25.49 1.22 -2.52
C ASP A 271 26.74 0.44 -2.97
N LEU A 272 27.02 -0.70 -2.31
CA LEU A 272 28.18 -1.55 -2.58
C LEU A 272 27.91 -2.59 -3.69
N SER A 273 26.68 -2.69 -4.19
CA SER A 273 26.27 -3.67 -5.19
C SER A 273 25.54 -2.98 -6.35
N PRO A 274 25.91 -3.23 -7.62
CA PRO A 274 25.18 -2.67 -8.77
C PRO A 274 23.71 -3.04 -8.81
N ALA A 275 23.33 -4.19 -8.22
CA ALA A 275 21.94 -4.64 -8.12
C ALA A 275 21.23 -4.12 -6.85
N GLY A 276 21.90 -3.37 -5.98
CA GLY A 276 21.38 -2.92 -4.69
C GLY A 276 21.31 -3.99 -3.61
N VAL A 277 21.58 -5.26 -3.93
CA VAL A 277 21.48 -6.37 -2.96
C VAL A 277 22.77 -6.52 -2.14
N LEU A 278 22.64 -6.49 -0.81
CA LEU A 278 23.74 -6.66 0.13
C LEU A 278 24.42 -8.03 -0.06
N GLN A 279 25.75 -8.00 -0.23
CA GLN A 279 26.56 -9.21 -0.30
C GLN A 279 26.83 -9.77 1.11
N SER A 280 26.93 -11.09 1.25
CA SER A 280 27.19 -11.75 2.54
C SER A 280 26.19 -11.37 3.65
N SER A 281 24.90 -11.35 3.31
CA SER A 281 23.81 -10.81 4.12
C SER A 281 23.36 -11.66 5.30
N ILE A 282 23.91 -12.86 5.51
CA ILE A 282 23.43 -13.86 6.49
C ILE A 282 23.36 -13.30 7.92
N SER A 283 24.39 -12.59 8.38
CA SER A 283 24.40 -12.00 9.72
C SER A 283 23.29 -10.96 9.90
N ALA A 284 23.05 -10.14 8.86
CA ALA A 284 21.96 -9.17 8.88
C ALA A 284 20.59 -9.88 8.83
N ILE A 285 20.49 -11.01 8.10
CA ILE A 285 19.28 -11.81 8.05
C ILE A 285 18.92 -12.37 9.43
N HIS A 286 19.86 -13.00 10.14
CA HIS A 286 19.61 -13.48 11.51
C HIS A 286 19.29 -12.36 12.50
N MET A 287 19.90 -11.18 12.33
CA MET A 287 19.56 -10.01 13.15
C MET A 287 18.09 -9.64 12.95
N PHE A 288 17.65 -9.47 11.70
CA PHE A 288 16.25 -9.15 11.41
C PHE A 288 15.29 -10.27 11.79
N GLU A 289 15.65 -11.54 11.63
CA GLU A 289 14.83 -12.67 12.06
C GLU A 289 14.52 -12.62 13.57
N LYS A 290 15.52 -12.24 14.39
CA LYS A 290 15.31 -12.01 15.82
C LYS A 290 14.38 -10.83 16.08
N GLU A 291 14.52 -9.73 15.33
CA GLU A 291 13.61 -8.58 15.45
C GLU A 291 12.17 -8.92 15.06
N PHE A 292 11.96 -9.67 13.96
CA PHE A 292 10.64 -10.17 13.56
C PHE A 292 10.06 -11.09 14.64
N SER A 293 10.85 -12.02 15.17
CA SER A 293 10.41 -12.94 16.23
C SER A 293 10.04 -12.20 17.53
N LEU A 294 10.80 -11.17 17.89
CA LEU A 294 10.49 -10.31 19.03
C LEU A 294 9.17 -9.57 18.82
N MET A 295 8.96 -8.97 17.65
CA MET A 295 7.72 -8.28 17.31
C MET A 295 6.51 -9.23 17.34
N GLU A 296 6.62 -10.42 16.75
CA GLU A 296 5.58 -11.45 16.76
C GLU A 296 5.21 -11.85 18.20
N SER A 297 6.21 -12.09 19.06
CA SER A 297 5.96 -12.47 20.45
C SER A 297 5.37 -11.34 21.31
N THR A 298 5.72 -10.08 21.02
CA THR A 298 5.32 -8.92 21.85
C THR A 298 3.98 -8.33 21.42
N HIS A 299 3.66 -8.36 20.12
CA HIS A 299 2.49 -7.69 19.56
C HIS A 299 1.54 -8.62 18.82
N GLY A 300 1.96 -9.85 18.48
CA GLY A 300 1.22 -10.73 17.59
C GLY A 300 -0.18 -11.11 18.07
N VAL A 301 -0.38 -11.23 19.38
CA VAL A 301 -1.69 -11.58 19.98
C VAL A 301 -2.76 -10.52 19.70
N LEU A 302 -2.37 -9.26 19.45
CA LEU A 302 -3.28 -8.14 19.23
C LEU A 302 -3.53 -7.86 17.73
N TRP A 303 -2.92 -8.63 16.83
CA TRP A 303 -3.13 -8.44 15.40
C TRP A 303 -4.46 -9.02 14.96
N SER A 304 -5.14 -8.28 14.08
CA SER A 304 -6.19 -8.88 13.26
C SER A 304 -5.54 -9.75 12.17
N PRO A 305 -6.32 -10.62 11.48
CA PRO A 305 -5.83 -11.35 10.32
C PRO A 305 -5.14 -10.45 9.27
N HIS A 306 -5.64 -9.21 9.10
CA HIS A 306 -5.04 -8.23 8.20
C HIS A 306 -3.62 -7.82 8.60
N GLU A 307 -3.39 -7.45 9.87
CA GLU A 307 -2.06 -7.07 10.35
C GLU A 307 -1.09 -8.25 10.37
N GLU A 308 -1.58 -9.45 10.71
CA GLU A 308 -0.74 -10.66 10.72
C GLU A 308 -0.28 -11.03 9.31
N VAL A 309 -1.14 -10.93 8.29
CA VAL A 309 -0.74 -11.14 6.89
C VAL A 309 0.28 -10.10 6.43
N LEU A 310 0.13 -8.83 6.81
CA LEU A 310 1.12 -7.79 6.50
C LEU A 310 2.48 -8.10 7.15
N PHE A 311 2.47 -8.47 8.42
CA PHE A 311 3.68 -8.87 9.15
C PHE A 311 4.38 -10.07 8.50
N LEU A 312 3.63 -11.14 8.20
CA LEU A 312 4.17 -12.34 7.57
C LEU A 312 4.67 -12.04 6.15
N GLY A 313 4.05 -11.12 5.41
CA GLY A 313 4.53 -10.67 4.11
C GLY A 313 5.91 -10.00 4.20
N SER A 314 6.11 -9.12 5.18
CA SER A 314 7.42 -8.51 5.45
C SER A 314 8.46 -9.52 5.93
N LYS A 315 8.07 -10.48 6.78
CA LYS A 315 8.94 -11.58 7.24
C LYS A 315 9.31 -12.52 6.09
N LEU A 316 8.39 -12.77 5.14
CA LEU A 316 8.68 -13.57 3.96
C LEU A 316 9.72 -12.88 3.06
N ASN A 317 9.64 -11.56 2.89
CA ASN A 317 10.62 -10.80 2.13
C ASN A 317 12.05 -10.97 2.68
N LEU A 318 12.23 -11.06 4.00
CA LEU A 318 13.51 -11.39 4.63
C LEU A 318 14.05 -12.73 4.12
N TYR A 319 13.21 -13.77 4.12
CA TYR A 319 13.62 -15.10 3.64
C TYR A 319 13.85 -15.15 2.13
N ILE A 320 13.14 -14.32 1.36
CA ILE A 320 13.39 -14.17 -0.07
C ILE A 320 14.83 -13.65 -0.30
N TYR A 321 15.29 -12.66 0.46
CA TYR A 321 16.69 -12.24 0.39
C TYR A 321 17.64 -13.40 0.73
N ALA A 322 17.39 -14.12 1.82
CA ALA A 322 18.22 -15.24 2.25
C ALA A 322 18.38 -16.33 1.16
N ILE A 323 17.29 -16.66 0.48
CA ILE A 323 17.26 -17.73 -0.53
C ILE A 323 17.86 -17.27 -1.87
N THR A 324 17.64 -16.01 -2.26
CA THR A 324 18.03 -15.50 -3.59
C THR A 324 19.42 -14.85 -3.64
N SER A 325 19.97 -14.42 -2.48
CA SER A 325 21.32 -13.83 -2.38
C SER A 325 22.47 -14.85 -2.53
N SER A 326 22.20 -16.16 -2.40
CA SER A 326 23.21 -17.23 -2.33
C SER A 326 23.86 -17.63 -3.67
N ASN A 327 24.07 -16.67 -4.57
CA ASN A 327 24.66 -16.90 -5.89
C ASN A 327 26.19 -16.66 -5.95
N SER A 328 26.88 -16.45 -4.83
CA SER A 328 28.35 -16.52 -4.84
C SER A 328 28.77 -18.00 -4.80
N THR A 329 29.17 -18.49 -5.96
CA THR A 329 29.90 -19.74 -6.18
C THR A 329 30.86 -20.07 -5.02
N THR A 330 30.41 -20.90 -4.08
CA THR A 330 31.34 -21.63 -3.22
C THR A 330 31.67 -22.94 -3.92
N GLU A 331 32.82 -22.96 -4.61
CA GLU A 331 33.47 -24.15 -5.18
C GLU A 331 33.82 -25.24 -4.14
N ASN A 332 33.44 -25.06 -2.88
CA ASN A 332 33.79 -25.96 -1.79
C ASN A 332 32.54 -26.37 -1.03
N GLY A 333 31.91 -27.48 -1.46
CA GLY A 333 31.07 -28.48 -0.76
C GLY A 333 30.41 -28.20 0.62
N ARG A 334 30.28 -26.96 1.05
CA ARG A 334 29.58 -26.54 2.26
C ARG A 334 28.11 -26.43 1.90
N HIS A 335 27.29 -27.04 2.75
CA HIS A 335 25.84 -27.03 2.62
C HIS A 335 25.40 -25.59 2.36
N SER A 336 24.53 -25.40 1.37
CA SER A 336 24.04 -24.09 1.00
C SER A 336 23.43 -23.46 2.25
N ASN A 337 23.91 -22.29 2.69
CA ASN A 337 23.30 -21.55 3.81
C ASN A 337 21.81 -21.24 3.54
N VAL A 338 21.31 -21.51 2.34
CA VAL A 338 19.89 -21.46 1.97
C VAL A 338 19.06 -22.49 2.73
N ASP A 339 19.59 -23.69 3.00
CA ASP A 339 18.83 -24.82 3.55
C ASP A 339 18.22 -24.50 4.91
N GLU A 340 18.92 -23.71 5.73
CA GLU A 340 18.45 -23.29 7.04
C GLU A 340 17.21 -22.37 6.96
N PHE A 341 17.04 -21.65 5.85
CA PHE A 341 15.95 -20.71 5.66
C PHE A 341 14.76 -21.29 4.91
N ILE A 342 14.91 -22.43 4.20
CA ILE A 342 13.80 -23.02 3.42
C ILE A 342 12.63 -23.41 4.32
N GLY A 343 12.89 -24.10 5.44
CA GLY A 343 11.85 -24.50 6.38
C GLY A 343 11.08 -23.32 6.97
N PRO A 344 11.76 -22.33 7.60
CA PRO A 344 11.13 -21.10 8.08
C PRO A 344 10.37 -20.31 7.01
N ALA A 345 10.91 -20.22 5.79
CA ALA A 345 10.27 -19.52 4.68
C ALA A 345 8.99 -20.21 4.22
N LEU A 346 9.03 -21.55 4.08
CA LEU A 346 7.87 -22.36 3.75
C LEU A 346 6.78 -22.21 4.82
N ALA A 347 7.15 -22.35 6.10
CA ALA A 347 6.21 -22.18 7.21
C ALA A 347 5.57 -20.78 7.23
N THR A 348 6.35 -19.73 6.97
CA THR A 348 5.86 -18.35 6.90
C THR A 348 4.87 -18.16 5.74
N GLY A 349 5.20 -18.65 4.55
CA GLY A 349 4.32 -18.57 3.38
C GLY A 349 3.01 -19.36 3.55
N LEU A 350 3.09 -20.58 4.09
CA LEU A 350 1.92 -21.41 4.38
C LEU A 350 1.02 -20.78 5.45
N LYS A 351 1.59 -20.26 6.54
CA LYS A 351 0.85 -19.56 7.60
C LYS A 351 0.11 -18.34 7.06
N LEU A 352 0.79 -17.52 6.24
CA LEU A 352 0.21 -16.34 5.61
C LEU A 352 -1.02 -16.69 4.77
N ILE A 353 -0.89 -17.67 3.87
CA ILE A 353 -1.99 -18.12 3.01
C ILE A 353 -3.14 -18.67 3.84
N ASN A 354 -2.84 -19.47 4.87
CA ASN A 354 -3.87 -20.03 5.73
C ASN A 354 -4.69 -18.95 6.46
N ILE A 355 -4.03 -17.91 6.99
CA ILE A 355 -4.73 -16.80 7.65
C ILE A 355 -5.61 -16.05 6.64
N ALA A 356 -5.10 -15.77 5.45
CA ALA A 356 -5.85 -15.09 4.40
C ALA A 356 -7.08 -15.91 3.96
N ASN A 357 -6.92 -17.22 3.77
CA ASN A 357 -8.00 -18.13 3.41
C ASN A 357 -9.09 -18.20 4.49
N ASN A 358 -8.73 -18.10 5.77
CA ASN A 358 -9.69 -18.11 6.87
C ASN A 358 -10.38 -16.76 7.13
N ALA A 359 -10.02 -15.71 6.38
CA ALA A 359 -10.57 -14.36 6.49
C ALA A 359 -11.36 -13.96 5.22
N GLU A 360 -12.03 -14.92 4.59
CA GLU A 360 -12.71 -14.78 3.29
C GLU A 360 -13.75 -13.64 3.26
N ASP A 361 -14.47 -13.41 4.37
CA ASP A 361 -15.49 -12.36 4.45
C ASP A 361 -14.87 -10.94 4.51
N GLU A 362 -13.62 -10.82 4.97
CA GLU A 362 -12.97 -9.54 5.21
C GLU A 362 -12.03 -9.14 4.07
N ILE A 363 -11.44 -10.12 3.37
CA ILE A 363 -10.33 -9.91 2.45
C ILE A 363 -10.65 -9.00 1.26
N ILE A 364 -11.93 -8.95 0.85
CA ILE A 364 -12.39 -8.03 -0.19
C ILE A 364 -12.04 -6.58 0.18
N SER A 365 -12.22 -6.21 1.45
CA SER A 365 -11.95 -4.86 1.98
C SER A 365 -10.49 -4.59 2.35
N TRP A 366 -9.62 -5.60 2.28
CA TRP A 366 -8.20 -5.43 2.61
C TRP A 366 -7.49 -4.50 1.62
N SER A 367 -6.43 -3.85 2.08
CA SER A 367 -5.61 -3.02 1.22
C SER A 367 -5.00 -3.83 0.07
N VAL A 368 -4.67 -3.15 -1.03
CA VAL A 368 -3.97 -3.73 -2.18
C VAL A 368 -2.61 -4.30 -1.75
N HIS A 369 -1.98 -3.70 -0.74
CA HIS A 369 -0.69 -4.12 -0.21
C HIS A 369 -0.77 -5.43 0.61
N THR A 370 -1.89 -5.65 1.29
CA THR A 370 -2.14 -6.91 2.03
C THR A 370 -2.40 -8.03 1.05
N LYS A 371 -3.22 -7.77 0.01
CA LYS A 371 -3.42 -8.71 -1.11
C LYS A 371 -2.11 -9.01 -1.83
N GLU A 372 -1.25 -8.00 -2.04
CA GLU A 372 0.08 -8.19 -2.62
C GLU A 372 0.98 -9.13 -1.78
N SER A 373 0.84 -9.12 -0.45
CA SER A 373 1.59 -10.04 0.42
C SER A 373 1.16 -11.50 0.20
N LEU A 374 -0.12 -11.73 -0.07
CA LEU A 374 -0.65 -13.04 -0.48
C LEU A 374 -0.14 -13.45 -1.88
N ILE A 375 -0.09 -12.51 -2.82
CA ILE A 375 0.47 -12.75 -4.16
C ILE A 375 1.96 -13.11 -4.06
N ALA A 376 2.74 -12.31 -3.33
CA ALA A 376 4.17 -12.57 -3.13
C ALA A 376 4.43 -13.95 -2.50
N ALA A 377 3.64 -14.35 -1.50
CA ALA A 377 3.69 -15.69 -0.92
C ALA A 377 3.40 -16.78 -1.94
N THR A 378 2.39 -16.58 -2.79
CA THR A 378 2.01 -17.56 -3.82
C THR A 378 3.12 -17.73 -4.86
N PHE A 379 3.69 -16.64 -5.36
CA PHE A 379 4.80 -16.69 -6.32
C PHE A 379 6.07 -17.28 -5.70
N PHE A 380 6.33 -17.01 -4.42
CA PHE A 380 7.41 -17.65 -3.68
C PHE A 380 7.20 -19.16 -3.54
N LEU A 381 5.98 -19.61 -3.22
CA LEU A 381 5.67 -21.05 -3.14
C LEU A 381 5.73 -21.74 -4.51
N LEU A 382 5.33 -21.07 -5.59
CA LEU A 382 5.53 -21.55 -6.97
C LEU A 382 7.03 -21.75 -7.25
N MET A 383 7.86 -20.78 -6.84
CA MET A 383 9.33 -20.91 -6.93
C MET A 383 9.86 -22.11 -6.14
N LEU A 384 9.43 -22.29 -4.88
CA LEU A 384 9.89 -23.42 -4.05
C LEU A 384 9.44 -24.77 -4.62
N ARG A 385 8.23 -24.85 -5.16
CA ARG A 385 7.73 -26.04 -5.84
C ARG A 385 8.59 -26.38 -7.06
N ASP A 386 8.94 -25.37 -7.86
CA ASP A 386 9.70 -25.53 -9.11
C ASP A 386 11.20 -25.78 -8.88
N SER A 387 11.71 -25.56 -7.66
CA SER A 387 13.11 -25.89 -7.32
C SER A 387 13.32 -27.37 -7.01
N GLU A 388 12.23 -28.15 -6.81
CA GLU A 388 12.26 -29.57 -6.43
C GLU A 388 13.15 -29.88 -5.21
N HIS A 389 13.31 -28.90 -4.30
CA HIS A 389 14.21 -29.03 -3.17
C HIS A 389 13.69 -30.06 -2.14
N PRO A 390 14.54 -30.95 -1.57
CA PRO A 390 14.10 -32.05 -0.70
C PRO A 390 13.33 -31.64 0.56
N LEU A 391 13.57 -30.43 1.06
CA LEU A 391 12.90 -29.88 2.26
C LEU A 391 11.50 -29.31 1.97
N VAL A 392 11.09 -29.24 0.70
CA VAL A 392 9.80 -28.66 0.30
C VAL A 392 8.73 -29.75 0.31
N ASP A 393 7.75 -29.61 1.20
CA ASP A 393 6.52 -30.43 1.14
C ASP A 393 5.68 -30.01 -0.07
N LEU A 394 5.81 -30.76 -1.17
CA LEU A 394 5.11 -30.49 -2.42
C LEU A 394 3.58 -30.57 -2.27
N ALA A 395 3.07 -31.45 -1.42
CA ALA A 395 1.63 -31.62 -1.24
C ALA A 395 1.03 -30.43 -0.50
N ALA A 396 1.63 -30.03 0.62
CA ALA A 396 1.22 -28.84 1.36
C ALA A 396 1.38 -27.57 0.52
N THR A 397 2.48 -27.45 -0.23
CA THR A 397 2.75 -26.30 -1.11
C THR A 397 1.70 -26.15 -2.20
N ARG A 398 1.36 -27.24 -2.91
CA ARG A 398 0.31 -27.22 -3.95
C ARG A 398 -1.06 -26.88 -3.37
N LYS A 399 -1.41 -27.44 -2.22
CA LYS A 399 -2.65 -27.12 -1.52
C LYS A 399 -2.74 -25.63 -1.20
N ALA A 400 -1.68 -25.06 -0.64
CA ALA A 400 -1.63 -23.64 -0.31
C ALA A 400 -1.73 -22.73 -1.54
N ILE A 401 -1.05 -23.08 -2.65
CA ILE A 401 -1.20 -22.34 -3.91
C ILE A 401 -2.67 -22.33 -4.38
N GLY A 402 -3.37 -23.45 -4.30
CA GLY A 402 -4.80 -23.53 -4.62
C GLY A 402 -5.68 -22.68 -3.69
N GLN A 403 -5.42 -22.70 -2.38
CA GLN A 403 -6.12 -21.85 -1.40
C GLN A 403 -5.91 -20.37 -1.67
N ALA A 404 -4.66 -19.97 -1.95
CA ALA A 404 -4.34 -18.59 -2.29
C ALA A 404 -5.03 -18.14 -3.58
N TRP A 405 -5.08 -19.02 -4.60
CA TRP A 405 -5.80 -18.75 -5.84
C TRP A 405 -7.29 -18.53 -5.58
N ASN A 406 -7.97 -19.43 -4.85
CA ASN A 406 -9.40 -19.28 -4.52
C ASN A 406 -9.67 -17.96 -3.79
N THR A 407 -8.83 -17.64 -2.80
CA THR A 407 -8.92 -16.43 -1.99
C THR A 407 -8.75 -15.16 -2.83
N LEU A 408 -7.74 -15.11 -3.70
CA LEU A 408 -7.49 -13.98 -4.60
C LEU A 408 -8.60 -13.85 -5.64
N HIS A 409 -9.06 -14.97 -6.19
CA HIS A 409 -10.11 -15.00 -7.20
C HIS A 409 -11.44 -14.47 -6.64
N ALA A 410 -11.79 -14.80 -5.39
CA ALA A 410 -12.97 -14.27 -4.71
C ALA A 410 -12.96 -12.73 -4.57
N CYS A 411 -11.77 -12.12 -4.60
CA CYS A 411 -11.58 -10.66 -4.52
C CYS A 411 -11.67 -9.93 -5.88
N THR A 412 -11.79 -10.66 -7.00
CA THR A 412 -11.92 -10.03 -8.33
C THR A 412 -13.24 -9.26 -8.44
N VAL A 413 -13.19 -8.05 -8.98
CA VAL A 413 -14.37 -7.17 -9.10
C VAL A 413 -14.65 -6.82 -10.55
N THR A 414 -13.62 -6.61 -11.37
CA THR A 414 -13.77 -6.23 -12.78
C THR A 414 -13.06 -7.22 -13.69
N GLU A 415 -13.69 -7.53 -14.82
CA GLU A 415 -13.08 -8.34 -15.88
C GLU A 415 -11.78 -7.66 -16.34
N HIS A 416 -10.66 -8.39 -16.26
CA HIS A 416 -9.30 -7.93 -16.62
C HIS A 416 -8.56 -7.02 -15.62
N ASP A 417 -9.00 -6.94 -14.35
CA ASP A 417 -8.17 -6.31 -13.31
C ASP A 417 -6.84 -7.06 -13.07
N TYR A 418 -5.91 -6.41 -12.37
CA TYR A 418 -4.63 -7.02 -11.98
C TYR A 418 -4.80 -8.36 -11.27
N LEU A 419 -5.80 -8.49 -10.38
CA LEU A 419 -6.05 -9.73 -9.65
C LEU A 419 -6.47 -10.87 -10.58
N THR A 420 -7.32 -10.59 -11.58
CA THR A 420 -7.73 -11.55 -12.60
C THR A 420 -6.52 -12.05 -13.39
N ARG A 421 -5.61 -11.13 -13.75
CA ARG A 421 -4.37 -11.46 -14.46
C ARG A 421 -3.43 -12.31 -13.60
N THR A 422 -3.25 -11.92 -12.35
CA THR A 422 -2.48 -12.67 -11.36
C THR A 422 -3.04 -14.08 -11.16
N CYS A 423 -4.36 -14.23 -11.00
CA CYS A 423 -5.02 -15.54 -10.85
C CYS A 423 -4.84 -16.40 -12.11
N THR A 424 -4.92 -15.80 -13.29
CA THR A 424 -4.66 -16.49 -14.57
C THR A 424 -3.22 -16.99 -14.64
N THR A 425 -2.24 -16.14 -14.28
CA THR A 425 -0.83 -16.52 -14.21
C THR A 425 -0.59 -17.65 -13.21
N ILE A 426 -1.17 -17.58 -12.00
CA ILE A 426 -1.07 -18.63 -10.99
C ILE A 426 -1.67 -19.96 -11.50
N SER A 427 -2.83 -19.92 -12.16
CA SER A 427 -3.46 -21.11 -12.73
C SER A 427 -2.58 -21.76 -13.80
N TYR A 428 -2.06 -20.96 -14.74
CA TYR A 428 -1.15 -21.45 -15.77
C TYR A 428 0.12 -22.08 -15.17
N LEU A 429 0.79 -21.38 -14.25
CA LEU A 429 1.99 -21.86 -13.56
C LEU A 429 1.71 -23.07 -12.66
N SER A 430 0.48 -23.26 -12.19
CA SER A 430 0.07 -24.45 -11.44
C SER A 430 0.15 -25.72 -12.27
N GLN A 431 -0.08 -25.60 -13.58
CA GLN A 431 -0.08 -26.70 -14.55
C GLN A 431 1.25 -26.81 -15.31
N HIS A 432 1.96 -25.68 -15.48
CA HIS A 432 3.18 -25.57 -16.27
C HIS A 432 4.33 -25.01 -15.40
N PRO A 433 5.05 -25.87 -14.66
CA PRO A 433 6.22 -25.47 -13.88
C PRO A 433 7.29 -24.78 -14.73
N LEU A 434 7.88 -23.71 -14.21
CA LEU A 434 8.97 -23.02 -14.91
C LEU A 434 10.27 -23.80 -14.74
N LYS A 435 11.03 -23.95 -15.84
CA LYS A 435 12.39 -24.48 -15.76
C LYS A 435 13.28 -23.49 -15.05
N ARG A 436 13.91 -23.93 -13.96
CA ARG A 436 14.87 -23.15 -13.19
C ARG A 436 16.28 -23.71 -13.35
N GLU A 437 17.26 -22.81 -13.37
CA GLU A 437 18.67 -23.16 -13.55
C GLU A 437 19.36 -23.34 -12.19
N GLY A 438 20.43 -24.14 -12.16
CA GLY A 438 21.28 -24.31 -10.97
C GLY A 438 20.52 -24.90 -9.78
N ASN A 439 20.62 -24.24 -8.63
CA ASN A 439 19.95 -24.65 -7.38
C ASN A 439 18.45 -24.33 -7.34
N GLY A 440 17.85 -23.85 -8.43
CA GLY A 440 16.43 -23.48 -8.50
C GLY A 440 16.08 -22.11 -7.91
N PHE A 441 17.01 -21.42 -7.25
CA PHE A 441 16.76 -20.14 -6.57
C PHE A 441 17.40 -18.93 -7.24
N ALA A 442 18.24 -19.16 -8.27
CA ALA A 442 18.88 -18.10 -9.02
C ALA A 442 17.86 -17.25 -9.82
N LEU A 443 17.82 -15.95 -9.54
CA LEU A 443 17.00 -14.98 -10.26
C LEU A 443 17.80 -14.26 -11.35
N ARG A 444 17.19 -14.05 -12.52
CA ARG A 444 17.70 -13.17 -13.59
C ARG A 444 17.34 -11.71 -13.31
N THR A 445 16.18 -11.45 -12.68
CA THR A 445 15.86 -10.13 -12.12
C THR A 445 16.42 -10.01 -10.72
N LYS A 446 17.34 -9.07 -10.47
CA LYS A 446 18.04 -8.92 -9.17
C LYS A 446 17.86 -7.55 -8.51
N SER A 447 17.46 -6.53 -9.27
CA SER A 447 17.43 -5.13 -8.82
C SER A 447 16.07 -4.66 -8.32
N ARG A 448 15.18 -5.60 -7.96
CA ARG A 448 13.80 -5.33 -7.53
C ARG A 448 13.54 -5.77 -6.09
N MET A 449 14.57 -5.73 -5.24
CA MET A 449 14.45 -6.16 -3.84
C MET A 449 13.83 -7.57 -3.73
N ALA A 450 13.05 -7.85 -2.69
CA ALA A 450 12.31 -9.11 -2.57
C ALA A 450 11.26 -9.34 -3.69
N SER A 451 10.73 -8.28 -4.31
CA SER A 451 9.79 -8.40 -5.43
C SER A 451 10.43 -9.01 -6.69
N SER A 452 11.75 -9.13 -6.73
CA SER A 452 12.50 -9.76 -7.82
C SER A 452 11.94 -11.12 -8.23
N ILE A 453 11.38 -11.91 -7.31
CA ILE A 453 10.77 -13.22 -7.63
C ILE A 453 9.62 -13.10 -8.61
N MET A 454 8.68 -12.17 -8.35
CA MET A 454 7.52 -11.97 -9.22
C MET A 454 7.99 -11.49 -10.60
N TRP A 455 8.85 -10.47 -10.62
CA TRP A 455 9.40 -9.90 -11.86
C TRP A 455 10.22 -10.92 -12.68
N ASP A 456 10.96 -11.80 -12.01
CA ASP A 456 11.70 -12.91 -12.64
C ASP A 456 10.74 -13.96 -13.24
N THR A 457 9.68 -14.30 -12.51
CA THR A 457 8.66 -15.27 -12.96
C THR A 457 7.97 -14.77 -14.23
N ILE A 458 7.57 -13.49 -14.26
CA ILE A 458 6.92 -12.86 -15.42
C ILE A 458 7.89 -12.81 -16.61
N ARG A 459 9.16 -12.46 -16.36
CA ARG A 459 10.19 -12.47 -17.40
C ARG A 459 10.32 -13.85 -18.03
N ARG A 460 10.46 -14.91 -17.23
CA ARG A 460 10.58 -16.29 -17.71
C ARG A 460 9.36 -16.75 -18.52
N LEU A 461 8.16 -16.35 -18.10
CA LEU A 461 6.94 -16.63 -18.86
C LEU A 461 6.96 -15.97 -20.23
N LYS A 462 7.36 -14.70 -20.32
CA LYS A 462 7.49 -14.01 -21.61
C LYS A 462 8.50 -14.67 -22.53
N GLU A 463 9.65 -15.07 -21.99
CA GLU A 463 10.67 -15.81 -22.75
C GLU A 463 10.08 -17.14 -23.28
N GLN A 464 9.31 -17.86 -22.46
CA GLN A 464 8.64 -19.10 -22.87
C GLN A 464 7.63 -18.90 -24.03
N PHE A 465 6.92 -17.76 -24.05
CA PHE A 465 6.00 -17.40 -25.13
C PHE A 465 6.67 -16.64 -26.29
N GLY A 466 7.99 -16.39 -26.25
CA GLY A 466 8.69 -15.63 -27.29
C GLY A 466 8.34 -14.13 -27.33
N LEU A 467 7.80 -13.59 -26.24
CA LEU A 467 7.37 -12.19 -26.09
C LEU A 467 8.53 -11.23 -25.74
N GLU A 468 9.77 -11.58 -26.08
CA GLU A 468 10.98 -10.86 -25.65
C GLU A 468 11.14 -9.46 -26.28
N LYS A 469 10.42 -9.16 -27.36
CA LYS A 469 10.54 -7.88 -28.05
C LYS A 469 9.59 -6.86 -27.42
N PRO A 470 10.09 -5.74 -26.85
CA PRO A 470 9.26 -4.54 -26.82
C PRO A 470 8.80 -4.33 -28.26
N ALA A 471 7.52 -4.04 -28.48
CA ALA A 471 6.94 -3.80 -29.80
C ALA A 471 7.99 -3.14 -30.71
N GLN A 472 8.42 -3.85 -31.76
CA GLN A 472 9.45 -3.42 -32.74
C GLN A 472 9.49 -1.91 -32.79
N SER A 473 10.62 -1.33 -32.42
CA SER A 473 10.74 0.12 -32.36
C SER A 473 10.21 0.70 -33.66
N LEU A 474 9.47 1.80 -33.59
CA LEU A 474 8.95 2.46 -34.80
C LEU A 474 10.10 2.72 -35.80
N SER A 475 11.33 2.88 -35.31
CA SER A 475 12.56 2.94 -36.11
C SER A 475 12.84 1.67 -36.94
N GLU A 476 12.61 0.46 -36.43
CA GLU A 476 12.73 -0.79 -37.21
C GLU A 476 11.60 -0.92 -38.23
N ARG A 477 10.38 -0.49 -37.90
CA ARG A 477 9.24 -0.47 -38.83
C ARG A 477 9.38 0.59 -39.93
N LEU A 478 9.96 1.75 -39.60
CA LEU A 478 10.30 2.82 -40.54
C LEU A 478 11.53 2.46 -41.38
N ALA A 479 12.54 1.78 -40.81
CA ALA A 479 13.67 1.26 -41.56
C ALA A 479 13.23 0.19 -42.56
N ALA A 480 12.35 -0.74 -42.17
CA ALA A 480 11.76 -1.73 -43.08
C ALA A 480 10.84 -1.11 -44.15
N ALA A 481 10.23 0.04 -43.88
CA ALA A 481 9.47 0.81 -44.86
C ALA A 481 10.38 1.66 -45.79
N SER A 482 11.52 2.13 -45.28
CA SER A 482 12.53 2.89 -46.03
C SER A 482 13.38 1.99 -46.93
N ASP A 483 13.62 0.73 -46.57
CA ASP A 483 14.29 -0.26 -47.42
C ASP A 483 13.45 -0.67 -48.65
N ARG A 484 12.16 -0.29 -48.69
CA ARG A 484 11.31 -0.44 -49.88
C ARG A 484 11.33 0.77 -50.80
N ALA A 485 12.04 1.83 -50.46
CA ALA A 485 12.14 3.01 -51.30
C ALA A 485 13.51 3.65 -51.17
N GLN A 486 14.41 3.36 -52.11
CA GLN A 486 15.30 4.32 -52.77
C GLN A 486 16.16 3.63 -53.85
N PRO A 487 16.78 4.33 -54.83
CA PRO A 487 17.12 5.76 -54.81
C PRO A 487 16.89 6.56 -56.10
N SER A 488 16.76 7.88 -55.96
CA SER A 488 17.45 8.84 -56.84
C SER A 488 17.48 10.25 -56.22
N GLY A 489 18.68 10.85 -56.15
CA GLY A 489 18.84 12.31 -56.02
C GLY A 489 19.57 12.84 -54.77
N GLU A 490 20.90 12.79 -54.80
CA GLU A 490 21.89 13.84 -54.49
C GLU A 490 21.68 14.98 -53.45
N PHE A 491 22.73 15.11 -52.60
CA PHE A 491 23.34 16.28 -51.92
C PHE A 491 22.63 17.05 -50.77
N GLY A 492 23.30 17.12 -49.60
CA GLY A 492 23.21 18.25 -48.66
C GLY A 492 23.60 17.97 -47.19
N ALA A 493 24.80 18.44 -46.77
CA ALA A 493 25.32 18.78 -45.42
C ALA A 493 25.09 17.86 -44.19
N PRO A 494 26.08 17.72 -43.26
CA PRO A 494 25.90 16.92 -42.05
C PRO A 494 25.08 17.68 -41.00
N PRO A 495 24.04 17.10 -40.37
CA PRO A 495 23.49 17.63 -39.14
C PRO A 495 24.36 17.21 -37.96
N TYR A 496 24.46 18.08 -36.96
CA TYR A 496 24.98 17.76 -35.63
C TYR A 496 24.31 16.49 -35.07
N PRO A 497 25.00 15.65 -34.29
CA PRO A 497 24.35 14.54 -33.64
C PRO A 497 23.45 15.05 -32.50
N ASP A 498 22.17 15.24 -32.78
CA ASP A 498 21.10 15.29 -31.78
C ASP A 498 20.90 13.88 -31.18
N ASN A 499 21.94 13.34 -30.55
CA ASN A 499 21.89 12.07 -29.82
C ASN A 499 21.63 12.33 -28.34
N LEU A 500 20.52 13.00 -28.00
CA LEU A 500 19.99 13.04 -26.64
C LEU A 500 18.45 12.96 -26.57
N SER A 501 17.76 12.67 -27.68
CA SER A 501 16.38 12.19 -27.63
C SER A 501 16.38 10.67 -27.52
N PHE A 502 16.62 10.15 -26.31
CA PHE A 502 15.98 8.89 -25.94
C PHE A 502 14.48 9.18 -25.86
N GLU A 503 13.80 9.17 -27.00
CA GLU A 503 12.35 9.01 -27.03
C GLU A 503 12.08 7.58 -26.53
N TYR A 504 11.97 7.46 -25.22
CA TYR A 504 11.30 6.33 -24.60
C TYR A 504 9.83 6.46 -24.98
N SER A 505 9.49 6.10 -26.21
CA SER A 505 8.10 5.76 -26.56
C SER A 505 7.68 4.74 -25.51
N GLY A 506 6.67 5.06 -24.70
CA GLY A 506 6.25 4.30 -23.52
C GLY A 506 5.93 2.84 -23.81
N GLY A 507 6.97 2.05 -24.07
CA GLY A 507 6.96 0.61 -24.05
C GLY A 507 6.78 0.24 -22.60
N ASP A 508 5.78 -0.59 -22.35
CA ASP A 508 5.48 -1.07 -21.03
C ASP A 508 6.76 -1.58 -20.36
N LEU A 509 7.03 -1.09 -19.14
CA LEU A 509 8.15 -1.54 -18.32
C LEU A 509 8.15 -3.08 -18.20
N ILE A 510 6.95 -3.68 -18.29
CA ILE A 510 6.65 -5.05 -18.71
C ILE A 510 5.32 -5.01 -19.47
N ASP A 511 5.31 -5.33 -20.77
CA ASP A 511 4.10 -5.54 -21.58
C ASP A 511 3.29 -6.73 -21.05
N TRP A 512 2.54 -6.50 -19.99
CA TRP A 512 1.72 -7.52 -19.37
C TRP A 512 0.54 -7.86 -20.27
N ASP A 513 0.12 -6.95 -21.17
CA ASP A 513 -1.07 -7.12 -21.99
C ASP A 513 -0.83 -8.17 -23.07
N SER A 514 0.34 -8.19 -23.72
CA SER A 514 0.71 -9.31 -24.61
C SER A 514 0.76 -10.64 -23.85
N LEU A 515 1.38 -10.66 -22.67
CA LEU A 515 1.44 -11.87 -21.86
C LEU A 515 0.06 -12.35 -21.44
N PHE A 516 -0.84 -11.44 -21.05
CA PHE A 516 -2.18 -11.80 -20.63
C PHE A 516 -3.06 -12.23 -21.79
N ASN A 517 -2.91 -11.64 -22.98
CA ASN A 517 -3.60 -12.10 -24.18
C ASN A 517 -3.21 -13.56 -24.50
N GLU A 518 -1.91 -13.86 -24.48
CA GLU A 518 -1.42 -15.24 -24.68
C GLU A 518 -1.94 -16.19 -23.59
N LEU A 519 -1.89 -15.77 -22.32
CA LEU A 519 -2.38 -16.59 -21.20
C LEU A 519 -3.90 -16.76 -21.18
N GLY A 520 -4.66 -15.79 -21.67
CA GLY A 520 -6.12 -15.79 -21.71
C GLY A 520 -6.67 -16.93 -22.56
N ASP A 521 -5.96 -17.30 -23.63
CA ASP A 521 -6.28 -18.46 -24.47
C ASP A 521 -6.11 -19.80 -23.72
N PHE A 522 -5.30 -19.81 -22.66
CA PHE A 522 -5.08 -20.97 -21.78
C PHE A 522 -5.86 -20.88 -20.46
N TYR A 523 -6.70 -19.85 -20.28
CA TYR A 523 -7.55 -19.77 -19.09
C TYR A 523 -8.62 -20.87 -19.16
N ILE A 524 -8.37 -21.95 -18.43
CA ILE A 524 -9.38 -22.96 -18.11
C ILE A 524 -9.95 -22.55 -16.76
N PRO A 525 -11.19 -22.05 -16.66
CA PRO A 525 -11.86 -21.92 -15.37
C PRO A 525 -11.83 -23.31 -14.71
N PRO A 526 -11.52 -23.41 -13.40
CA PRO A 526 -11.41 -24.73 -12.78
C PRO A 526 -12.71 -25.50 -13.04
N PRO A 527 -12.64 -26.77 -13.50
CA PRO A 527 -13.82 -27.62 -13.45
C PRO A 527 -14.27 -27.67 -12.00
N ASP A 528 -15.58 -27.62 -11.74
CA ASP A 528 -16.16 -27.71 -10.40
C ASP A 528 -15.35 -28.73 -9.57
N LEU A 529 -14.51 -28.22 -8.67
CA LEU A 529 -13.78 -29.04 -7.72
C LEU A 529 -14.82 -29.46 -6.70
N GLY A 530 -15.50 -30.56 -7.00
CA GLY A 530 -16.40 -31.22 -6.07
C GLY A 530 -15.68 -31.43 -4.74
N ILE A 531 -16.24 -30.75 -3.74
CA ILE A 531 -16.14 -30.90 -2.27
C ILE A 531 -15.12 -31.94 -1.77
#